data_AF-D8QYH9-F1
#
_entry.id   AF-D8QYH9-F1
#
_cell.length_a   1.000
_cell.length_b   1.000
_cell.length_c   1.000
_cell.angle_alpha   90.00
_cell.angle_beta   90.00
_cell.angle_gamma   90.00
#
_symmetry.space_group_name_H-M   'P 1'
#
loop_
_entity.id
_entity.type
_entity.pdbx_description
1 polymer ?
#
loop_
_entity_poly.entity_id
_entity_poly.type
_entity_poly.pdbx_seq_one_letter_code
_entity_poly.pdbx_strand_id
1 'polypeptide(L)'
;TALRAEDADCLSWLSTKPKSSVLYISFGSIAVLTQAQFWELAGALDSCRDVPFLWVVRPQLVIGGLDDESFTAFCRSVGDRGRVISWAPQLQVLKHPSTGGFLTHCGWNSMLESISGGVPMLGWPWAGEQNTNCRLMVDEWKIGAELPVKNTDSVPREEIARVIKLVMDG
;
A
#
# COMPACT_ATOMS: atom_id res chain seq x y z
N THR A 1 -17.24 5.23 -13.16
CA THR A 1 -18.01 4.01 -12.84
C THR A 1 -17.05 3.03 -12.19
N ALA A 2 -17.20 2.76 -10.89
CA ALA A 2 -16.36 1.77 -10.22
C ALA A 2 -16.77 0.37 -10.69
N LEU A 3 -15.82 -0.39 -11.26
CA LEU A 3 -16.06 -1.76 -11.76
C LEU A 3 -16.18 -2.80 -10.63
N ARG A 4 -15.98 -2.39 -9.37
CA ARG A 4 -15.95 -3.24 -8.17
C ARG A 4 -16.68 -2.55 -7.04
N ALA A 5 -17.38 -3.33 -6.21
CA ALA A 5 -18.03 -2.81 -5.01
C ALA A 5 -16.97 -2.34 -4.00
N GLU A 6 -17.09 -1.10 -3.54
CA GLU A 6 -16.20 -0.50 -2.55
C GLU A 6 -16.60 -0.97 -1.14
N ASP A 7 -15.62 -1.36 -0.32
CA ASP A 7 -15.83 -1.62 1.11
C ASP A 7 -15.72 -0.29 1.88
N ALA A 8 -16.84 0.45 1.95
CA ALA A 8 -16.91 1.71 2.68
C ALA A 8 -16.74 1.54 4.21
N ASP A 9 -16.92 0.34 4.76
CA ASP A 9 -16.73 0.08 6.19
C ASP A 9 -15.25 0.22 6.60
N CYS A 10 -14.33 0.26 5.63
CA CYS A 10 -12.94 0.60 5.89
C CYS A 10 -12.78 2.01 6.48
N LEU A 11 -13.67 2.96 6.14
CA LEU A 11 -13.63 4.32 6.69
C LEU A 11 -13.98 4.36 8.17
N SER A 12 -14.98 3.56 8.58
CA SER A 12 -15.32 3.38 9.99
C SER A 12 -14.15 2.78 10.76
N TRP A 13 -13.45 1.79 10.17
CA TRP A 13 -12.23 1.24 10.77
C TRP A 13 -11.11 2.28 10.87
N LEU A 14 -10.87 3.09 9.83
CA LEU A 14 -9.89 4.18 9.87
C LEU A 14 -10.20 5.19 10.98
N SER A 15 -11.47 5.50 11.21
CA SER A 15 -11.92 6.41 12.29
C SER A 15 -11.57 5.90 13.70
N THR A 16 -11.27 4.61 13.87
CA THR A 16 -10.79 4.05 15.15
C THR A 16 -9.28 4.23 15.37
N LYS A 17 -8.54 4.65 14.35
CA LYS A 17 -7.08 4.77 14.39
C LYS A 17 -6.64 6.21 14.64
N PRO A 18 -5.50 6.42 15.33
CA PRO A 18 -4.94 7.75 15.53
C PRO A 18 -4.72 8.51 14.21
N LYS A 19 -4.67 9.84 14.29
CA LYS A 19 -4.35 10.69 13.15
C LYS A 19 -3.00 10.31 12.54
N SER A 20 -2.90 10.29 11.21
CA SER A 20 -1.67 10.03 10.45
C SER A 20 -0.92 8.75 10.87
N SER A 21 -1.64 7.70 11.27
CA SER A 21 -1.03 6.45 11.76
C SER A 21 -1.14 5.28 10.80
N VAL A 22 -2.07 5.33 9.84
CA VAL A 22 -2.39 4.19 8.97
C VAL A 22 -1.62 4.28 7.67
N LEU A 23 -0.92 3.20 7.32
CA LEU A 23 -0.38 2.98 5.98
C LEU A 23 -1.49 2.43 5.07
N TYR A 24 -1.89 3.19 4.06
CA TYR A 24 -2.74 2.70 2.99
C TYR A 24 -1.89 2.01 1.92
N ILE A 25 -2.31 0.84 1.44
CA ILE A 25 -1.56 0.02 0.48
C ILE A 25 -2.47 -0.34 -0.69
N SER A 26 -2.15 0.15 -1.90
CA SER A 26 -2.91 -0.18 -3.10
C SER A 26 -2.06 -0.10 -4.38
N PHE A 27 -2.08 -1.20 -5.13
CA PHE A 27 -1.46 -1.31 -6.45
C PHE A 27 -2.44 -1.00 -7.60
N GLY A 28 -3.50 -0.23 -7.31
CA GLY A 28 -4.47 0.19 -8.31
C GLY A 28 -5.22 -0.98 -8.95
N SER A 29 -5.71 -0.78 -10.18
CA SER A 29 -6.56 -1.74 -10.88
C SER A 29 -5.79 -2.78 -11.70
N ILE A 30 -4.55 -2.47 -12.13
CA ILE A 30 -3.82 -3.25 -13.13
C ILE A 30 -2.53 -3.87 -12.57
N ALA A 31 -1.76 -3.16 -11.74
CA ALA A 31 -0.43 -3.62 -11.31
C ALA A 31 -0.49 -4.89 -10.45
N VAL A 32 0.36 -5.85 -10.77
CA VAL A 32 0.39 -7.17 -10.12
C VAL A 32 1.69 -7.40 -9.35
N LEU A 33 1.61 -8.27 -8.35
CA LEU A 33 2.74 -8.76 -7.57
C LEU A 33 3.03 -10.23 -7.89
N THR A 34 4.27 -10.65 -7.75
CA THR A 34 4.58 -12.09 -7.60
C THR A 34 4.17 -12.57 -6.21
N GLN A 35 4.01 -13.89 -6.03
CA GLN A 35 3.77 -14.46 -4.70
C GLN A 35 4.90 -14.11 -3.73
N ALA A 36 6.16 -14.11 -4.20
CA ALA A 36 7.31 -13.73 -3.39
C ALA A 36 7.21 -12.27 -2.91
N GLN A 37 6.87 -11.33 -3.80
CA GLN A 37 6.69 -9.92 -3.45
C GLN A 37 5.54 -9.72 -2.44
N PHE A 38 4.43 -10.44 -2.62
CA PHE A 38 3.31 -10.40 -1.68
C PHE A 38 3.76 -10.83 -0.27
N TRP A 39 4.48 -11.94 -0.16
CA TRP A 39 4.92 -12.47 1.13
C TRP A 39 6.06 -11.67 1.77
N GLU A 40 6.94 -11.04 0.99
CA GLU A 40 7.92 -10.09 1.53
C GLU A 40 7.24 -8.83 2.07
N LEU A 41 6.23 -8.30 1.38
CA LEU A 41 5.43 -7.18 1.90
C LEU A 41 4.65 -7.58 3.17
N ALA A 42 4.02 -8.74 3.19
CA ALA A 42 3.34 -9.26 4.38
C ALA A 42 4.31 -9.40 5.58
N GLY A 43 5.50 -9.97 5.35
CA GLY A 43 6.54 -10.09 6.38
C GLY A 43 7.09 -8.74 6.85
N ALA A 44 7.16 -7.74 5.97
CA ALA A 44 7.55 -6.38 6.33
C ALA A 44 6.51 -5.72 7.25
N LEU A 45 5.22 -5.90 6.93
CA LEU A 45 4.11 -5.43 7.79
C LEU A 45 4.12 -6.10 9.17
N ASP A 46 4.52 -7.38 9.26
CA ASP A 46 4.72 -8.07 10.54
C ASP A 46 5.90 -7.52 11.34
N SER A 47 6.88 -6.93 10.67
CA SER A 47 8.08 -6.31 11.28
C SER A 47 7.83 -4.86 11.72
N CYS A 48 6.74 -4.24 11.23
CA CYS A 48 6.24 -2.92 11.59
C CYS A 48 4.94 -3.03 12.42
N ARG A 49 4.99 -3.74 13.56
CA ARG A 49 3.78 -4.03 14.37
C ARG A 49 3.04 -2.80 14.89
N ASP A 50 3.75 -1.69 14.99
CA ASP A 50 3.31 -0.38 15.45
C ASP A 50 2.65 0.48 14.37
N VAL A 51 2.69 0.06 13.10
CA VAL A 51 2.08 0.77 11.97
C VAL A 51 0.79 0.04 11.54
N PRO A 52 -0.39 0.57 11.90
CA PRO A 52 -1.63 0.06 11.35
C PRO A 52 -1.68 0.17 9.83
N PHE A 53 -2.37 -0.75 9.15
CA PHE A 53 -2.45 -0.70 7.68
C PHE A 53 -3.81 -1.06 7.11
N LEU A 54 -4.14 -0.46 5.98
CA LEU A 54 -5.28 -0.82 5.14
C LEU A 54 -4.75 -1.29 3.79
N TRP A 55 -4.89 -2.59 3.49
CA TRP A 55 -4.35 -3.18 2.26
C TRP A 55 -5.46 -3.65 1.31
N VAL A 56 -5.46 -3.05 0.11
CA VAL A 56 -6.29 -3.50 -1.01
C VAL A 56 -5.65 -4.70 -1.70
N VAL A 57 -6.17 -5.89 -1.42
CA VAL A 57 -5.84 -7.16 -2.08
C VAL A 57 -6.98 -7.53 -3.01
N ARG A 58 -6.97 -6.94 -4.21
CA ARG A 58 -8.00 -7.20 -5.23
C ARG A 58 -7.83 -8.58 -5.87
N PRO A 59 -8.89 -9.17 -6.45
CA PRO A 59 -8.76 -10.35 -7.30
C PRO A 59 -7.71 -10.12 -8.39
N GLN A 60 -6.84 -11.10 -8.61
CA GLN A 60 -5.74 -11.08 -9.59
C GLN A 60 -4.61 -10.08 -9.26
N LEU A 61 -4.52 -9.56 -8.03
CA LEU A 61 -3.34 -8.81 -7.61
C LEU A 61 -2.06 -9.66 -7.71
N VAL A 62 -2.15 -10.95 -7.35
CA VAL A 62 -0.98 -11.84 -7.29
C VAL A 62 -0.97 -12.76 -8.51
N ILE A 63 0.16 -12.77 -9.24
CA ILE A 63 0.39 -13.66 -10.38
C ILE A 63 0.33 -15.11 -9.91
N GLY A 64 -0.56 -15.89 -10.54
CA GLY A 64 -0.81 -17.28 -10.16
C GLY A 64 -1.70 -17.46 -8.92
N GLY A 65 -2.18 -16.36 -8.32
CA GLY A 65 -3.02 -16.39 -7.12
C GLY A 65 -2.23 -16.60 -5.83
N LEU A 66 -2.97 -16.68 -4.72
CA LEU A 66 -2.48 -17.11 -3.41
C LEU A 66 -3.23 -18.38 -3.03
N ASP A 67 -2.56 -19.24 -2.28
CA ASP A 67 -3.23 -20.35 -1.60
C ASP A 67 -4.25 -19.82 -0.58
N ASP A 68 -5.48 -20.34 -0.63
CA ASP A 68 -6.62 -19.84 0.16
C ASP A 68 -6.38 -20.02 1.67
N GLU A 69 -5.77 -21.13 2.08
CA GLU A 69 -5.46 -21.40 3.49
C GLU A 69 -4.41 -20.41 4.01
N SER A 70 -3.34 -20.22 3.26
CA SER A 70 -2.26 -19.29 3.57
C SER A 70 -2.75 -17.84 3.63
N PHE A 71 -3.55 -17.41 2.65
CA PHE A 71 -4.13 -16.06 2.64
C PHE A 71 -5.12 -15.84 3.78
N THR A 72 -5.94 -16.85 4.09
CA THR A 72 -6.87 -16.78 5.22
C THR A 72 -6.11 -16.72 6.55
N ALA A 73 -5.04 -17.50 6.71
CA ALA A 73 -4.18 -17.47 7.88
C ALA A 73 -3.51 -16.10 8.06
N PHE A 74 -3.04 -15.49 6.96
CA PHE A 74 -2.53 -14.13 6.95
C PHE A 74 -3.61 -13.12 7.41
N CYS A 75 -4.79 -13.11 6.80
CA CYS A 75 -5.88 -12.21 7.19
C CYS A 75 -6.25 -12.33 8.68
N ARG A 76 -6.19 -13.55 9.25
CA ARG A 76 -6.39 -13.77 10.69
C ARG A 76 -5.22 -13.24 11.54
N SER A 77 -3.98 -13.41 11.10
CA SER A 77 -2.79 -12.95 11.83
C SER A 77 -2.63 -11.43 11.85
N VAL A 78 -3.29 -10.72 10.92
CA VAL A 78 -3.34 -9.25 10.93
C VAL A 78 -4.01 -8.74 12.21
N GLY A 79 -5.13 -9.32 12.65
CA GLY A 79 -5.84 -8.87 13.84
C GLY A 79 -6.42 -7.45 13.69
N ASP A 80 -6.40 -6.66 14.76
CA ASP A 80 -6.96 -5.31 14.81
C ASP A 80 -6.03 -4.22 14.24
N ARG A 81 -4.74 -4.55 14.10
CA ARG A 81 -3.72 -3.63 13.58
C ARG A 81 -3.90 -3.34 12.10
N GLY A 82 -4.51 -4.23 11.33
CA GLY A 82 -4.71 -4.01 9.90
C GLY A 82 -6.05 -4.49 9.40
N ARG A 83 -6.37 -4.06 8.19
CA ARG A 83 -7.58 -4.48 7.48
C ARG A 83 -7.22 -4.80 6.04
N VAL A 84 -7.61 -5.98 5.57
CA VAL A 84 -7.42 -6.42 4.19
C VAL A 84 -8.77 -6.39 3.50
N ILE A 85 -8.87 -5.67 2.38
CA ILE A 85 -10.11 -5.49 1.62
C ILE A 85 -9.87 -5.69 0.14
N SER A 86 -10.92 -5.96 -0.64
CA SER A 86 -10.79 -6.20 -2.09
C SER A 86 -10.75 -4.91 -2.91
N TRP A 87 -11.44 -3.86 -2.45
CA TRP A 87 -11.52 -2.57 -3.13
C TRP A 87 -11.89 -1.45 -2.15
N ALA A 88 -11.20 -0.31 -2.23
CA ALA A 88 -11.38 0.82 -1.32
C ALA A 88 -11.98 2.03 -2.07
N PRO A 89 -12.76 2.90 -1.39
CA PRO A 89 -13.04 4.24 -1.86
C PRO A 89 -11.78 5.11 -1.72
N GLN A 90 -10.78 4.90 -2.59
CA GLN A 90 -9.39 5.38 -2.43
C GLN A 90 -9.28 6.88 -2.15
N LEU A 91 -10.01 7.73 -2.89
CA LEU A 91 -9.99 9.17 -2.65
C LEU A 91 -10.45 9.54 -1.23
N GLN A 92 -11.43 8.82 -0.68
CA GLN A 92 -11.92 9.05 0.68
C GLN A 92 -10.92 8.54 1.72
N VAL A 93 -10.30 7.38 1.46
CA VAL A 93 -9.20 6.85 2.31
C VAL A 93 -8.03 7.83 2.36
N LEU A 94 -7.58 8.35 1.22
CA LEU A 94 -6.46 9.30 1.14
C LEU A 94 -6.78 10.68 1.73
N LYS A 95 -8.07 11.03 1.84
CA LYS A 95 -8.52 12.24 2.55
C LYS A 95 -8.80 12.01 4.03
N HIS A 96 -8.78 10.77 4.50
CA HIS A 96 -9.12 10.45 5.88
C HIS A 96 -8.00 10.87 6.84
N PRO A 97 -8.29 11.56 7.96
CA PRO A 97 -7.25 12.08 8.87
C PRO A 97 -6.30 11.02 9.44
N SER A 98 -6.76 9.78 9.59
CA SER A 98 -5.93 8.67 10.11
C SER A 98 -4.93 8.11 9.10
N THR A 99 -5.05 8.43 7.81
CA THR A 99 -4.11 7.98 6.78
C THR A 99 -2.82 8.77 6.89
N GLY A 100 -1.71 8.09 7.18
CA GLY A 100 -0.38 8.68 7.37
C GLY A 100 0.55 8.50 6.18
N GLY A 101 0.36 7.45 5.39
CA GLY A 101 1.20 7.18 4.22
C GLY A 101 0.49 6.30 3.20
N PHE A 102 1.01 6.30 1.97
CA PHE A 102 0.44 5.54 0.86
C PHE A 102 1.50 4.72 0.11
N LEU A 103 1.49 3.40 0.28
CA LEU A 103 2.22 2.48 -0.59
C LEU A 103 1.45 2.33 -1.91
N THR A 104 2.09 2.75 -3.00
CA THR A 104 1.45 2.91 -4.30
C THR A 104 2.33 2.41 -5.45
N HIS A 105 1.66 1.95 -6.50
CA HIS A 105 2.26 1.62 -7.79
C HIS A 105 2.64 2.86 -8.63
N CYS A 106 2.50 4.08 -8.09
CA CYS A 106 2.84 5.33 -8.77
C CYS A 106 2.05 5.61 -10.07
N GLY A 107 0.84 5.06 -10.19
CA GLY A 107 -0.09 5.45 -11.24
C GLY A 107 -0.52 6.90 -11.09
N TRP A 108 -0.56 7.65 -12.20
CA TRP A 108 -0.74 9.11 -12.18
C TRP A 108 -1.98 9.57 -11.39
N ASN A 109 -3.13 8.93 -11.60
CA ASN A 109 -4.35 9.26 -10.87
C ASN A 109 -4.21 9.03 -9.37
N SER A 110 -3.63 7.89 -8.96
CA SER A 110 -3.43 7.57 -7.54
C SER A 110 -2.47 8.56 -6.88
N MET A 111 -1.46 9.04 -7.60
CA MET A 111 -0.56 10.07 -7.09
C MET A 111 -1.25 11.42 -6.93
N LEU A 112 -2.06 11.85 -7.91
CA LEU A 112 -2.84 13.08 -7.80
C LEU A 112 -3.80 13.05 -6.61
N GLU A 113 -4.44 11.91 -6.35
CA GLU A 113 -5.30 11.73 -5.18
C GLU A 113 -4.50 11.82 -3.87
N SER A 114 -3.30 11.22 -3.81
CA SER A 114 -2.41 11.30 -2.64
C SER A 114 -1.95 12.74 -2.39
N ILE A 115 -1.52 13.44 -3.44
CA ILE A 115 -1.12 14.85 -3.38
C ILE A 115 -2.29 15.72 -2.91
N SER A 116 -3.49 15.50 -3.45
CA SER A 116 -4.69 16.22 -3.01
C SER A 116 -5.08 15.93 -1.56
N GLY A 117 -4.71 14.76 -1.02
CA GLY A 117 -4.90 14.39 0.37
C GLY A 117 -3.78 14.85 1.30
N GLY A 118 -2.65 15.33 0.76
CA GLY A 118 -1.46 15.65 1.53
C GLY A 118 -0.79 14.42 2.16
N VAL A 119 -0.95 13.24 1.54
CA VAL A 119 -0.42 11.98 2.07
C VAL A 119 0.93 11.65 1.40
N PRO A 120 2.02 11.45 2.18
CA PRO A 120 3.31 11.05 1.62
C PRO A 120 3.27 9.64 1.05
N MET A 121 4.07 9.39 0.02
CA MET A 121 4.01 8.15 -0.76
C MET A 121 5.23 7.26 -0.54
N LEU A 122 4.97 5.95 -0.53
CA LEU A 122 5.98 4.92 -0.67
C LEU A 122 5.80 4.28 -2.06
N GLY A 123 6.69 4.61 -2.97
CA GLY A 123 6.62 4.22 -4.37
C GLY A 123 7.14 2.80 -4.61
N TRP A 124 6.30 1.99 -5.24
CA TRP A 124 6.65 0.67 -5.78
C TRP A 124 6.12 0.54 -7.21
N PRO A 125 6.75 1.22 -8.18
CA PRO A 125 6.27 1.25 -9.56
C PRO A 125 6.22 -0.15 -10.16
N TRP A 126 5.19 -0.44 -10.95
CA TRP A 126 5.02 -1.75 -11.59
C TRP A 126 5.56 -1.78 -13.01
N ALA A 127 5.17 -0.82 -13.86
CA ALA A 127 5.62 -0.77 -15.24
C ALA A 127 5.46 0.62 -15.88
N GLY A 128 6.15 0.83 -17.01
CA GLY A 128 5.94 2.00 -17.86
C GLY A 128 6.27 3.32 -17.17
N GLU A 129 5.40 4.30 -17.37
CA GLU A 129 5.52 5.67 -16.86
C GLU A 129 5.51 5.77 -15.33
N GLN A 130 5.05 4.72 -14.64
CA GLN A 130 5.04 4.68 -13.17
C GLN A 130 6.44 4.83 -12.57
N ASN A 131 7.48 4.34 -13.26
CA ASN A 131 8.87 4.53 -12.85
C ASN A 131 9.27 6.00 -12.93
N THR A 132 8.90 6.69 -14.00
CA THR A 132 9.15 8.13 -14.15
C THR A 132 8.38 8.92 -13.10
N ASN A 133 7.12 8.58 -12.86
CA ASN A 133 6.31 9.22 -11.83
C ASN A 133 6.90 9.03 -10.44
N CYS A 134 7.39 7.83 -10.12
CA CYS A 134 8.06 7.53 -8.86
C CYS A 134 9.29 8.43 -8.66
N ARG A 135 10.14 8.55 -9.69
CA ARG A 135 11.33 9.41 -9.65
C ARG A 135 10.97 10.89 -9.48
N LEU A 136 9.95 11.39 -10.16
CA LEU A 136 9.46 12.76 -9.95
C LEU A 136 9.01 12.99 -8.50
N MET A 137 8.29 12.02 -7.93
CA MET A 137 7.80 12.08 -6.55
C MET A 137 8.95 12.14 -5.53
N VAL A 138 10.01 11.35 -5.74
CA VAL A 138 11.16 11.27 -4.84
C VAL A 138 12.13 12.43 -5.05
N ASP A 139 12.61 12.61 -6.28
CA ASP A 139 13.77 13.47 -6.58
C ASP A 139 13.36 14.95 -6.68
N GLU A 140 12.24 15.23 -7.36
CA GLU A 140 11.80 16.59 -7.65
C GLU A 140 10.86 17.14 -6.56
N TRP A 141 9.81 16.39 -6.23
CA TRP A 141 8.77 16.87 -5.31
C TRP A 141 9.08 16.58 -3.85
N LYS A 142 9.89 15.56 -3.56
CA LYS A 142 10.32 15.18 -2.21
C LYS A 142 9.14 14.92 -1.27
N ILE A 143 8.11 14.25 -1.79
CA ILE A 143 6.88 13.91 -1.06
C ILE A 143 6.75 12.40 -0.79
N GLY A 144 7.88 11.69 -0.79
CA GLY A 144 7.89 10.25 -0.53
C GLY A 144 9.24 9.60 -0.77
N ALA A 145 9.23 8.26 -0.76
CA ALA A 145 10.41 7.42 -0.95
C ALA A 145 10.11 6.26 -1.90
N GLU A 146 11.12 5.79 -2.63
CA GLU A 146 11.02 4.63 -3.51
C GLU A 146 11.56 3.38 -2.81
N LEU A 147 10.92 2.23 -3.02
CA LEU A 147 11.48 0.95 -2.59
C LEU A 147 12.69 0.59 -3.45
N PRO A 148 13.80 0.11 -2.84
CA PRO A 148 15.01 -0.21 -3.58
C PRO A 148 14.83 -1.53 -4.34
N VAL A 149 14.18 -1.46 -5.51
CA VAL A 149 14.10 -2.57 -6.45
C VAL A 149 15.51 -2.77 -7.04
N LYS A 150 16.24 -3.75 -6.49
CA LYS A 150 17.51 -4.22 -7.05
C LYS A 150 17.22 -5.14 -8.24
N ASN A 151 18.25 -5.58 -8.96
CA ASN A 151 18.16 -6.58 -10.05
C ASN A 151 17.71 -7.99 -9.57
N THR A 152 16.90 -8.06 -8.51
CA THR A 152 16.34 -9.25 -7.88
C THR A 152 14.84 -9.26 -8.11
N ASP A 153 14.24 -10.46 -8.14
CA ASP A 153 12.81 -10.63 -8.43
C ASP A 153 11.88 -10.02 -7.35
N SER A 154 12.42 -9.69 -6.17
CA SER A 154 11.70 -9.05 -5.07
C SER A 154 12.60 -8.12 -4.25
N VAL A 155 11.97 -7.17 -3.56
CA VAL A 155 12.59 -6.36 -2.50
C VAL A 155 12.52 -7.15 -1.18
N PRO A 156 13.61 -7.30 -0.42
CA PRO A 156 13.58 -7.97 0.88
C PRO A 156 12.70 -7.23 1.90
N ARG A 157 11.99 -7.96 2.75
CA ARG A 157 11.11 -7.39 3.80
C ARG A 157 11.78 -6.39 4.70
N GLU A 158 13.07 -6.54 4.98
CA GLU A 158 13.83 -5.63 5.84
C GLU A 158 13.93 -4.25 5.21
N GLU A 159 14.14 -4.18 3.89
CA GLU A 159 14.16 -2.92 3.15
C GLU A 159 12.76 -2.33 3.03
N ILE A 160 11.74 -3.16 2.79
CA ILE A 160 10.34 -2.69 2.76
C ILE A 160 9.96 -2.08 4.11
N ALA A 161 10.24 -2.77 5.21
CA ALA A 161 9.96 -2.31 6.57
C ALA A 161 10.71 -1.00 6.89
N ARG A 162 11.97 -0.89 6.46
CA ARG A 162 12.77 0.33 6.63
C ARG A 162 12.13 1.53 5.93
N VAL A 163 11.68 1.36 4.68
CA VAL A 163 11.05 2.47 3.94
C VAL A 163 9.65 2.78 4.48
N ILE A 164 8.88 1.77 4.93
CA ILE A 164 7.61 2.00 5.64
C ILE A 164 7.82 2.92 6.83
N LYS A 165 8.79 2.60 7.71
CA LYS A 165 9.09 3.43 8.88
C LYS A 165 9.52 4.84 8.49
N LEU A 166 10.40 4.97 7.49
CA LEU A 166 10.83 6.27 6.98
C LEU A 166 9.66 7.17 6.55
N VAL A 167 8.65 6.62 5.89
CA VAL A 167 7.47 7.38 5.42
C VAL A 167 6.48 7.65 6.55
N MET A 168 6.33 6.74 7.50
CA MET A 168 5.35 6.84 8.58
C MET A 168 5.83 7.64 9.80
N ASP A 169 7.13 7.79 10.00
CA ASP A 169 7.74 8.57 11.09
C ASP A 169 7.91 10.08 10.75
N GLY A 170 7.53 10.47 9.52
CA GLY A 170 7.71 11.83 8.96
C GLY A 170 6.61 12.84 9.29
#